data_AF-A0A925I8D3-F1
#
_entry.id   AF-A0A925I8D3-F1
#
_cell.length_a   1.000
_cell.length_b   1.000
_cell.length_c   1.000
_cell.angle_alpha   90.00
_cell.angle_beta   90.00
_cell.angle_gamma   90.00
#
_symmetry.space_group_name_H-M   'P 1'
#
loop_
_entity.id
_entity.type
_entity.pdbx_description
1 polymer ?
#
loop_
_entity_poly.entity_id
_entity_poly.type
_entity_poly.pdbx_seq_one_letter_code
_entity_poly.pdbx_strand_id
1 'polypeptide(L)'
;MSSPSGLFIRTLLFLVGIPLYIGGLITNYLPYYASWKIAEKLLKGVEWYAAVAMLLGTFFFGLYYIGQFITVWCVFHDWRIFISFLPMPFLLGWFSVHYSPFRKKLFGSFRMKKLKKNKTEYDKIKWQREEIIREITFLLL
;
A
#
# COMPACT_ATOMS: atom_id res chain seq x y z
N MET A 1 7.87 -14.50 20.25
CA MET A 1 9.20 -14.15 19.72
C MET A 1 9.39 -14.88 18.40
N SER A 2 9.70 -14.21 17.30
CA SER A 2 9.94 -14.90 16.01
C SER A 2 11.35 -15.51 16.02
N SER A 3 11.45 -16.82 15.80
CA SER A 3 12.72 -17.54 15.60
C SER A 3 13.60 -16.82 14.57
N PRO A 4 14.94 -16.79 14.74
CA PRO A 4 15.86 -16.14 13.80
C PRO A 4 15.67 -16.58 12.34
N SER A 5 15.37 -17.86 12.11
CA SER A 5 15.07 -18.42 10.78
C SER A 5 13.79 -17.82 10.16
N GLY A 6 12.76 -17.57 10.98
CA GLY A 6 11.51 -16.95 10.54
C GLY A 6 11.65 -15.47 10.19
N LEU A 7 12.61 -14.76 10.79
CA LEU A 7 12.92 -13.37 10.41
C LEU A 7 13.64 -13.33 9.05
N PHE A 8 14.60 -14.24 8.84
CA PHE A 8 15.37 -14.32 7.60
C PHE A 8 14.47 -14.59 6.38
N ILE A 9 13.59 -15.60 6.47
CA ILE A 9 12.65 -15.95 5.39
C ILE A 9 11.73 -14.76 5.06
N ARG A 10 11.25 -14.04 6.08
CA ARG A 10 10.43 -12.84 5.88
C ARG A 10 11.20 -11.73 5.17
N THR A 11 12.45 -11.49 5.55
CA THR A 11 13.29 -10.48 4.88
C THR A 11 13.58 -10.89 3.44
N LEU A 12 13.79 -12.17 3.15
CA LEU A 12 14.01 -12.64 1.77
C LEU A 12 12.76 -12.45 0.90
N LEU A 13 11.59 -12.87 1.40
CA LEU A 13 10.30 -12.63 0.74
C LEU A 13 10.01 -11.14 0.55
N PHE A 14 10.49 -10.30 1.48
CA PHE A 14 10.42 -8.85 1.32
C PHE A 14 11.23 -8.43 0.09
N LEU A 15 12.52 -8.77 0.05
CA LEU A 15 13.40 -8.34 -1.04
C LEU A 15 12.89 -8.78 -2.42
N VAL A 16 12.39 -10.01 -2.55
CA VAL A 16 11.83 -10.53 -3.81
C VAL A 16 10.53 -9.83 -4.19
N GLY A 17 9.73 -9.37 -3.22
CA GLY A 17 8.49 -8.65 -3.47
C GLY A 17 8.67 -7.17 -3.86
N ILE A 18 9.85 -6.58 -3.63
CA ILE A 18 10.09 -5.15 -3.91
C ILE A 18 9.90 -4.78 -5.40
N PRO A 19 10.46 -5.52 -6.39
CA PRO A 19 10.29 -5.15 -7.79
C PRO A 19 8.82 -5.14 -8.22
N LEU A 20 8.05 -6.16 -7.82
CA LEU A 20 6.61 -6.24 -8.09
C LEU A 20 5.84 -5.12 -7.39
N TYR A 21 6.22 -4.79 -6.15
CA TYR A 21 5.65 -3.68 -5.40
C TYR A 21 5.88 -2.33 -6.09
N ILE A 22 7.11 -2.08 -6.55
CA ILE A 22 7.49 -0.86 -7.28
C ILE A 22 6.74 -0.80 -8.61
N GLY A 23 6.66 -1.91 -9.35
CA GLY A 23 5.87 -1.99 -10.57
C GLY A 23 4.41 -1.59 -10.32
N GLY A 24 3.81 -2.13 -9.26
CA GLY A 24 2.44 -1.77 -8.87
C GLY A 24 2.27 -0.32 -8.46
N LEU A 25 3.27 0.27 -7.79
CA LEU A 25 3.28 1.71 -7.51
C LEU A 25 3.35 2.51 -8.81
N ILE A 26 4.26 2.18 -9.72
CA ILE A 26 4.39 2.92 -10.99
C ILE A 26 3.08 2.88 -11.76
N THR A 27 2.44 1.71 -11.85
CA THR A 27 1.24 1.55 -12.67
C THR A 27 -0.04 2.06 -12.02
N ASN A 28 -0.07 2.28 -10.69
CA ASN A 28 -1.32 2.62 -9.96
C ASN A 28 -1.23 3.85 -9.04
N TYR A 29 -0.04 4.32 -8.66
CA TYR A 29 0.12 5.35 -7.63
C TYR A 29 -0.37 6.71 -8.08
N LEU A 30 -0.11 7.08 -9.34
CA LEU A 30 -0.50 8.37 -9.89
C LEU A 30 -2.03 8.57 -9.87
N PRO A 31 -2.86 7.67 -10.44
CA PRO A 31 -4.31 7.84 -10.42
C PRO A 31 -4.84 7.75 -8.98
N TYR A 32 -4.32 6.84 -8.15
CA TYR A 32 -4.68 6.76 -6.73
C TYR A 32 -4.48 8.09 -6.00
N TYR A 33 -3.30 8.71 -6.14
CA TYR A 33 -2.97 9.96 -5.48
C TYR A 33 -3.81 11.12 -6.00
N ALA A 34 -4.01 11.19 -7.33
CA ALA A 34 -4.85 12.21 -7.95
C ALA A 34 -6.30 12.15 -7.44
N SER A 35 -6.93 10.96 -7.46
CA SER A 35 -8.29 10.77 -6.97
C SER A 35 -8.43 11.15 -5.50
N TRP A 36 -7.48 10.75 -4.65
CA TRP A 36 -7.47 11.07 -3.23
C TRP A 36 -7.35 12.58 -2.96
N LYS A 37 -6.36 13.24 -3.56
CA LYS A 37 -6.10 14.69 -3.43
C LYS A 37 -7.30 15.52 -3.89
N ILE A 38 -7.91 15.13 -5.00
CA ILE A 38 -9.02 15.88 -5.59
C ILE A 38 -10.29 15.68 -4.77
N ALA A 39 -10.56 14.46 -4.29
CA ALA A 39 -11.67 14.19 -3.39
C ALA A 39 -11.56 15.00 -2.09
N GLU A 40 -10.38 15.03 -1.47
CA GLU A 40 -10.10 15.80 -0.24
C GLU A 40 -10.30 17.30 -0.44
N LYS A 41 -9.93 17.83 -1.62
CA LYS A 41 -10.10 19.25 -1.93
C LYS A 41 -11.56 19.63 -2.25
N LEU A 42 -12.30 18.74 -2.90
CA LEU A 42 -13.69 18.98 -3.30
C LEU A 42 -14.66 18.85 -2.12
N LEU A 43 -14.40 17.91 -1.21
CA LEU A 43 -15.33 17.58 -0.13
C LEU A 43 -14.77 17.98 1.23
N LYS A 44 -15.57 18.73 1.99
CA LYS A 44 -15.27 19.08 3.39
C LYS A 44 -15.89 18.13 4.41
N GLY A 45 -16.85 17.29 3.99
CA GLY A 45 -17.58 16.34 4.83
C GLY A 45 -17.30 14.88 4.48
N VAL A 46 -17.30 14.00 5.48
CA VAL A 46 -16.95 12.57 5.35
C VAL A 46 -18.04 11.76 4.62
N GLU A 47 -19.29 12.20 4.71
CA GLU A 47 -20.49 11.48 4.23
C GLU A 47 -20.44 11.13 2.72
N TRP A 48 -19.91 12.04 1.90
CA TRP A 48 -19.83 11.86 0.44
C TRP A 48 -18.45 11.43 -0.06
N TYR A 49 -17.47 11.36 0.85
CA TYR A 49 -16.07 11.16 0.49
C TYR A 49 -15.86 9.86 -0.28
N ALA A 50 -16.42 8.75 0.22
CA ALA A 50 -16.25 7.44 -0.39
C ALA A 50 -16.82 7.37 -1.82
N ALA A 51 -18.03 7.90 -2.02
CA ALA A 51 -18.69 7.89 -3.32
C ALA A 51 -17.93 8.74 -4.36
N VAL A 52 -17.53 9.95 -3.99
CA VAL A 52 -16.77 10.85 -4.88
C VAL A 52 -15.36 10.32 -5.14
N ALA A 53 -14.68 9.81 -4.11
CA ALA A 53 -13.36 9.20 -4.27
C ALA A 53 -13.41 7.98 -5.21
N MET A 54 -14.47 7.17 -5.14
CA MET A 54 -14.67 6.04 -6.05
C MET A 54 -14.91 6.51 -7.49
N LEU A 55 -15.76 7.51 -7.70
CA LEU A 55 -16.02 8.07 -9.03
C LEU A 55 -14.75 8.65 -9.65
N LEU A 56 -14.01 9.48 -8.90
CA LEU A 56 -12.73 10.03 -9.32
C LEU A 56 -11.69 8.92 -9.52
N GLY A 57 -11.71 7.89 -8.67
CA GLY A 57 -10.92 6.68 -8.82
C GLY A 57 -11.11 6.09 -10.21
N THR A 58 -12.32 5.67 -10.53
CA THR A 58 -12.66 5.06 -11.82
C THR A 58 -12.23 5.95 -13.00
N PHE A 59 -12.48 7.25 -12.92
CA PHE A 59 -12.09 8.19 -13.98
C PHE A 59 -10.57 8.28 -14.17
N PHE A 60 -9.80 8.56 -13.12
CA PHE A 60 -8.35 8.72 -13.21
C PHE A 60 -7.64 7.41 -13.56
N PHE A 61 -8.08 6.28 -13.00
CA PHE A 61 -7.52 4.97 -13.34
C PHE A 61 -7.80 4.62 -14.81
N GLY A 62 -9.02 4.84 -15.30
CA GLY A 62 -9.37 4.61 -16.71
C GLY A 62 -8.49 5.42 -17.66
N LEU A 63 -8.37 6.74 -17.41
CA LEU A 63 -7.53 7.62 -18.23
C LEU A 63 -6.04 7.20 -18.19
N TYR A 64 -5.54 6.86 -17.00
CA TYR A 64 -4.15 6.47 -16.83
C TYR A 64 -3.82 5.15 -17.53
N TYR A 65 -4.70 4.15 -17.46
CA TYR A 65 -4.51 2.87 -18.13
C TYR A 65 -4.58 2.99 -19.65
N ILE A 66 -5.50 3.79 -20.18
CA ILE A 66 -5.53 4.09 -21.62
C ILE A 66 -4.18 4.68 -22.05
N GLY A 67 -3.65 5.66 -21.31
CA GLY A 67 -2.34 6.24 -21.59
C GLY A 67 -1.21 5.21 -21.54
N GLN A 68 -1.19 4.31 -20.55
CA GLN A 68 -0.20 3.24 -20.47
C GLN A 68 -0.29 2.26 -21.65
N PHE A 69 -1.49 1.84 -22.03
CA PHE A 69 -1.70 0.90 -23.13
C PHE A 69 -1.31 1.50 -24.47
N ILE A 70 -1.67 2.76 -24.72
CA ILE A 70 -1.20 3.51 -25.91
C ILE A 70 0.33 3.59 -25.91
N THR A 71 0.94 3.92 -24.76
CA THR A 71 2.40 4.00 -24.65
C THR A 71 3.07 2.67 -24.99
N VAL A 72 2.58 1.56 -24.44
CA VAL A 72 3.13 0.22 -24.71
C VAL A 72 2.98 -0.14 -26.19
N TRP A 73 1.82 0.12 -26.79
CA TRP A 73 1.61 -0.12 -28.21
C TRP A 73 2.56 0.70 -29.09
N CYS A 74 2.71 2.00 -28.82
CA CYS A 74 3.56 2.91 -29.59
C CYS A 74 5.07 2.69 -29.37
N VAL A 75 5.50 2.09 -28.27
CA VAL A 75 6.93 1.82 -28.02
C VAL A 75 7.34 0.48 -28.63
N PHE A 76 6.54 -0.56 -28.40
CA PHE A 76 6.94 -1.94 -28.75
C PHE A 76 6.42 -2.39 -30.12
N HIS A 77 5.28 -1.88 -30.58
CA HIS A 77 4.61 -2.30 -31.83
C HIS A 77 4.42 -3.83 -31.97
N ASP A 78 4.43 -4.56 -30.84
CA ASP A 78 4.29 -6.00 -30.79
C ASP A 78 3.02 -6.37 -30.02
N TRP A 79 2.11 -7.04 -30.71
CA TRP A 79 0.83 -7.49 -30.16
C TRP A 79 0.99 -8.49 -29.01
N ARG A 80 2.06 -9.29 -29.00
CA ARG A 80 2.35 -10.25 -27.93
C ARG A 80 2.69 -9.52 -26.64
N ILE A 81 3.53 -8.48 -26.74
CA ILE A 81 3.89 -7.64 -25.61
C ILE A 81 2.65 -6.90 -25.10
N PHE A 82 1.87 -6.32 -26.00
CA PHE A 82 0.64 -5.61 -25.65
C PHE A 82 -0.35 -6.50 -24.89
N ILE A 83 -0.67 -7.69 -25.41
CA ILE A 83 -1.59 -8.63 -24.76
C ILE A 83 -1.04 -9.09 -23.41
N SER A 84 0.27 -9.36 -23.32
CA SER A 84 0.90 -9.74 -22.05
C SER A 84 0.86 -8.63 -21.00
N PHE A 85 0.82 -7.36 -21.43
CA PHE A 85 0.80 -6.20 -20.55
C PHE A 85 -0.60 -5.86 -20.03
N LEU A 86 -1.68 -6.17 -20.76
CA LEU A 86 -3.06 -5.84 -20.35
C LEU A 86 -3.41 -6.20 -18.89
N PRO A 87 -3.13 -7.42 -18.38
CA PRO A 87 -3.43 -7.76 -16.99
C PRO A 87 -2.40 -7.20 -15.99
N MET A 88 -1.24 -6.73 -16.43
CA MET A 88 -0.12 -6.38 -15.54
C MET A 88 -0.47 -5.25 -14.55
N PRO A 89 -1.05 -4.11 -14.97
CA PRO A 89 -1.40 -3.04 -14.03
C PRO A 89 -2.31 -3.51 -12.88
N PHE A 90 -3.28 -4.39 -13.19
CA PHE A 90 -4.20 -4.97 -12.22
C PHE A 90 -3.49 -5.93 -11.25
N LEU A 91 -2.71 -6.88 -11.78
CA LEU A 91 -1.97 -7.86 -10.97
C LEU A 91 -0.96 -7.18 -10.05
N LEU A 92 -0.20 -6.23 -10.58
CA LEU A 92 0.80 -5.47 -9.83
C LEU A 92 0.14 -4.55 -8.79
N GLY A 93 -0.99 -3.92 -9.12
CA GLY A 93 -1.77 -3.12 -8.18
C GLY A 93 -2.29 -3.96 -7.01
N TRP A 94 -2.90 -5.10 -7.30
CA TRP A 94 -3.38 -6.05 -6.29
C TRP A 94 -2.25 -6.55 -5.39
N PHE A 95 -1.11 -6.93 -5.99
CA PHE A 95 0.09 -7.33 -5.24
C PHE A 95 0.57 -6.19 -4.34
N SER A 96 0.63 -4.96 -4.84
CA SER A 96 1.14 -3.80 -4.11
C SER A 96 0.33 -3.49 -2.85
N VAL A 97 -1.01 -3.60 -2.95
CA VAL A 97 -1.91 -3.43 -1.80
C VAL A 97 -1.67 -4.50 -0.73
N HIS A 98 -1.59 -5.77 -1.13
CA HIS A 98 -1.37 -6.89 -0.20
C HIS A 98 0.04 -6.92 0.40
N TYR A 99 1.01 -6.33 -0.30
CA TYR A 99 2.39 -6.24 0.14
C TYR A 99 2.63 -5.10 1.16
N SER A 100 1.80 -4.05 1.13
CA SER A 100 1.94 -2.88 2.01
C SER A 100 1.93 -3.18 3.53
N PRO A 101 1.07 -4.06 4.06
CA PRO A 101 1.11 -4.47 5.47
C PRO A 101 2.43 -5.15 5.87
N PHE A 102 3.01 -5.95 4.97
CA PHE A 102 4.26 -6.65 5.21
C PHE A 102 5.42 -5.66 5.40
N ARG A 103 5.46 -4.63 4.55
CA ARG A 103 6.37 -3.49 4.69
C ARG A 103 6.19 -2.81 6.06
N LYS A 104 4.96 -2.40 6.40
CA LYS A 104 4.69 -1.71 7.69
C LYS A 104 5.13 -2.55 8.88
N LYS A 105 4.91 -3.87 8.84
CA LYS A 105 5.29 -4.81 9.91
C LYS A 105 6.80 -4.98 10.02
N LEU A 106 7.52 -5.05 8.90
CA LEU A 106 8.97 -5.18 8.88
C LEU A 106 9.63 -3.91 9.44
N PHE A 107 9.32 -2.74 8.88
CA PHE A 107 9.86 -1.46 9.35
C PHE A 107 9.42 -1.13 10.77
N GLY A 108 8.18 -1.47 11.15
CA GLY A 108 7.70 -1.35 12.53
C GLY A 108 8.51 -2.20 13.49
N SER A 109 8.83 -3.45 13.14
CA SER A 109 9.66 -4.34 13.95
C SER A 109 11.08 -3.81 14.13
N PHE A 110 11.68 -3.27 13.07
CA PHE A 110 12.98 -2.60 13.14
C PHE A 110 12.94 -1.34 14.03
N ARG A 111 11.90 -0.51 13.89
CA ARG A 111 11.69 0.68 14.73
C ARG A 111 11.56 0.29 16.20
N MET A 112 10.79 -0.75 16.52
CA MET A 112 10.64 -1.24 17.90
C MET A 112 11.96 -1.80 18.46
N LYS A 113 12.77 -2.49 17.66
CA LYS A 113 14.10 -2.95 18.08
C LYS A 113 15.03 -1.77 18.39
N LYS A 114 14.99 -0.71 17.58
CA LYS A 114 15.73 0.53 17.86
C LYS A 114 15.23 1.19 19.15
N LEU A 115 13.90 1.28 19.31
CA LEU A 115 13.28 1.91 20.46
C LEU A 115 13.57 1.18 21.78
N LYS A 116 13.71 -0.15 21.76
CA LYS A 116 14.13 -0.93 22.94
C LYS A 116 15.48 -0.52 23.51
N LYS A 117 16.32 0.17 22.74
CA LYS A 117 17.57 0.76 23.27
C LYS A 117 17.30 1.98 24.17
N ASN A 118 16.15 2.64 24.00
CA ASN A 118 15.67 3.73 24.84
C ASN A 118 14.50 3.24 25.71
N LYS A 119 14.83 2.76 26.92
CA LYS A 119 13.88 2.09 27.82
C LYS A 119 12.65 2.95 28.15
N THR A 120 12.86 4.23 28.42
CA THR A 120 11.79 5.18 28.80
C THR A 120 10.76 5.37 27.69
N GLU A 121 11.19 5.57 26.44
CA GLU A 121 10.28 5.71 25.29
C GLU A 121 9.58 4.39 24.96
N TYR A 122 10.27 3.27 25.09
CA TYR A 122 9.69 1.96 24.83
C TYR A 122 8.55 1.64 25.80
N ASP A 123 8.76 1.87 27.10
CA ASP A 123 7.76 1.60 28.13
C ASP A 123 6.54 2.52 27.97
N LYS A 124 6.74 3.79 27.57
CA LYS A 124 5.65 4.72 27.25
C LYS A 124 4.76 4.20 26.11
N ILE A 125 5.35 3.77 24.99
CA ILE A 125 4.59 3.24 23.85
C ILE A 125 3.90 1.92 24.19
N LYS A 126 4.55 1.07 25.01
CA LYS A 126 3.96 -0.19 25.48
C LYS A 126 2.72 0.09 26.33
N TRP A 127 2.81 1.03 27.25
CA TRP A 127 1.71 1.43 28.12
C TRP A 127 0.52 1.99 27.31
N GLN A 128 0.78 2.92 26.38
CA GLN A 128 -0.25 3.46 25.48
C GLN A 128 -0.96 2.36 24.66
N ARG A 129 -0.21 1.34 24.21
CA ARG A 129 -0.82 0.21 23.48
C ARG A 129 -1.76 -0.59 24.39
N GLU A 130 -1.38 -0.83 25.63
CA GLU A 130 -2.19 -1.58 26.59
C GLU A 130 -3.47 -0.81 26.97
N GLU A 131 -3.38 0.51 27.10
CA GLU A 131 -4.50 1.41 27.33
C GLU A 131 -5.52 1.37 26.19
N ILE A 132 -5.07 1.57 24.93
CA ILE A 132 -5.94 1.51 23.74
C ILE A 132 -6.66 0.15 23.64
N ILE A 133 -5.96 -0.95 23.91
CA ILE A 133 -6.56 -2.29 23.87
C ILE A 133 -7.64 -2.43 24.95
N ARG A 134 -7.40 -1.89 26.14
CA ARG A 134 -8.36 -1.90 27.24
C ARG A 134 -9.61 -1.10 26.90
N GLU A 135 -9.45 0.10 26.36
CA GLU A 135 -10.57 0.95 25.92
C GLU A 135 -11.41 0.26 24.84
N ILE A 136 -10.77 -0.28 23.80
CA ILE A 136 -11.49 -1.00 22.73
C ILE A 136 -12.23 -2.22 23.29
N THR A 137 -11.62 -2.96 24.21
CA THR A 137 -12.24 -4.15 24.82
C THR A 137 -13.43 -3.76 25.69
N PHE A 138 -13.35 -2.64 26.41
CA PHE A 138 -14.43 -2.11 27.23
C PHE A 138 -15.62 -1.63 26.37
N LEU A 139 -15.37 -0.97 25.23
CA LEU A 139 -16.41 -0.50 24.31
C LEU A 139 -17.15 -1.63 23.57
N LEU A 140 -16.61 -2.85 23.56
CA LEU A 140 -17.19 -4.03 22.91
C LEU A 140 -17.94 -4.96 23.89
N LEU A 141 -17.99 -4.61 25.18
CA LEU A 141 -18.71 -5.29 26.26
C LEU A 141 -19.95 -4.49 26.66
#